data_AF-B8AUJ9-F1
#
_entry.id   AF-B8AUJ9-F1
#
_cell.length_a   1.000
_cell.length_b   1.000
_cell.length_c   1.000
_cell.angle_alpha   90.00
_cell.angle_beta   90.00
_cell.angle_gamma   90.00
#
_symmetry.space_group_name_H-M   'P 1'
#
loop_
_entity.id
_entity.type
_entity.pdbx_description
1 polymer ?
#
loop_
_entity_poly.entity_id
_entity_poly.type
_entity_poly.pdbx_seq_one_letter_code
_entity_poly.pdbx_strand_id
1 'polypeptide(L)'
;MDDAVYDGVDVLSLSIGGTKENVGTLHVVANGISVVYAGGNDGPIAQTVENQSPWLVTVAATTIDRSFPVVITLGNGEKLVAQSFVLLETASQFSEIQKYTDEECNANNIMNSTVKGKIAFCFMGEMLNDKQQTSYPDVTTAVEAKGGRAVILPLFYTETILQDDPIITDLDIPFVPIDYEMAQRIDEYISNGINGNYIPRAKISLTQTRIGDEISAPKVAVFSSRGPSSIYPGVLKPDIAAPGVSILAAAQIPYYKGVSYHFDSGTSMACPHVAGIIAVLKSIHPKWSPAALKSAIMTTGFVWNVEICDYIYFVQQSAHLIDLIGFKELANNL
;
A
#
# COMPACT_ATOMS: atom_id res chain seq x y z
N MET A 1 20.21 -19.94 0.32
CA MET A 1 19.68 -20.57 -0.91
C MET A 1 20.23 -21.97 -1.03
N ASP A 2 21.55 -22.14 -1.03
CA ASP A 2 22.20 -23.46 -1.02
C ASP A 2 21.71 -24.36 0.12
N ASP A 3 21.66 -23.84 1.35
CA ASP A 3 21.11 -24.59 2.48
C ASP A 3 19.64 -24.99 2.27
N ALA A 4 18.82 -24.10 1.68
CA ALA A 4 17.42 -24.42 1.41
C ALA A 4 17.26 -25.50 0.33
N VAL A 5 18.16 -25.52 -0.67
CA VAL A 5 18.23 -26.61 -1.65
C VAL A 5 18.64 -27.91 -0.96
N TYR A 6 19.65 -27.85 -0.09
CA TYR A 6 20.13 -29.00 0.69
C TYR A 6 19.04 -29.57 1.61
N ASP A 7 18.29 -28.70 2.28
CA ASP A 7 17.17 -29.05 3.16
C ASP A 7 15.95 -29.57 2.40
N GLY A 8 15.93 -29.43 1.07
CA GLY A 8 14.87 -29.97 0.20
C GLY A 8 13.56 -29.21 0.27
N VAL A 9 13.59 -27.88 0.41
CA VAL A 9 12.37 -27.06 0.40
C VAL A 9 11.67 -27.12 -0.97
N ASP A 10 10.34 -27.02 -0.99
CA ASP A 10 9.57 -27.04 -2.25
C ASP A 10 9.43 -25.66 -2.92
N VAL A 11 9.38 -24.60 -2.11
CA VAL A 11 9.15 -23.22 -2.55
C VAL A 11 9.98 -22.25 -1.71
N LEU A 12 10.62 -21.28 -2.35
CA LEU A 12 11.24 -20.13 -1.70
C LEU A 12 10.38 -18.88 -1.90
N SER A 13 9.92 -18.30 -0.79
CA SER A 13 9.25 -16.98 -0.76
C SER A 13 10.25 -15.92 -0.34
N LEU A 14 10.58 -15.00 -1.25
CA LEU A 14 11.64 -14.00 -1.06
C LEU A 14 11.08 -12.59 -1.25
N SER A 15 10.60 -12.01 -0.15
CA SER A 15 10.09 -10.63 -0.07
C SER A 15 11.24 -9.62 0.06
N ILE A 16 12.23 -9.72 -0.83
CA ILE A 16 13.41 -8.85 -0.86
C ILE A 16 13.65 -8.34 -2.27
N GLY A 17 14.15 -7.11 -2.35
CA GLY A 17 14.43 -6.40 -3.59
C GLY A 17 15.92 -6.35 -3.94
N GLY A 18 16.20 -5.84 -5.13
CA GLY A 18 17.54 -5.65 -5.65
C GLY A 18 17.55 -5.52 -7.17
N THR A 19 18.25 -4.49 -7.68
CA THR A 19 18.40 -4.23 -9.12
C THR A 19 19.26 -5.27 -9.84
N LYS A 20 19.98 -6.13 -9.11
CA LYS A 20 20.87 -7.15 -9.66
C LYS A 20 20.37 -8.55 -9.35
N GLU A 21 20.27 -9.34 -10.41
CA GLU A 21 19.84 -10.73 -10.35
C GLU A 21 20.81 -11.58 -9.52
N ASN A 22 20.24 -12.41 -8.64
CA ASN A 22 20.99 -13.46 -7.99
C ASN A 22 21.04 -14.68 -8.90
N VAL A 23 22.17 -14.89 -9.59
CA VAL A 23 22.41 -16.03 -10.48
C VAL A 23 22.22 -17.40 -9.79
N GLY A 24 22.36 -17.46 -8.46
CA GLY A 24 22.10 -18.66 -7.68
C GLY A 24 20.64 -19.13 -7.75
N THR A 25 19.70 -18.25 -8.07
CA THR A 25 18.29 -18.62 -8.21
C THR A 25 18.04 -19.58 -9.38
N LEU A 26 18.85 -19.54 -10.43
CA LEU A 26 18.75 -20.51 -11.53
C LEU A 26 19.10 -21.92 -11.03
N HIS A 27 20.10 -22.05 -10.14
CA HIS A 27 20.44 -23.33 -9.52
C HIS A 27 19.29 -23.85 -8.64
N VAL A 28 18.64 -22.97 -7.88
CA VAL A 28 17.46 -23.35 -7.07
C VAL A 28 16.33 -23.88 -7.96
N VAL A 29 15.98 -23.15 -9.03
CA VAL A 29 14.92 -23.57 -9.97
C VAL A 29 15.28 -24.86 -10.71
N ALA A 30 16.56 -25.04 -11.06
CA ALA A 30 17.04 -26.27 -11.69
C ALA A 30 16.91 -27.51 -10.77
N ASN A 31 16.91 -27.33 -9.45
CA ASN A 31 16.61 -28.39 -8.48
C ASN A 31 15.10 -28.61 -8.25
N GLY A 32 14.23 -28.00 -9.07
CA GLY A 32 12.78 -28.21 -9.01
C GLY A 32 12.06 -27.38 -7.96
N ILE A 33 12.74 -26.40 -7.35
CA ILE A 33 12.22 -25.52 -6.31
C ILE A 33 11.70 -24.24 -6.95
N SER A 34 10.45 -23.87 -6.65
CA SER A 34 9.88 -22.61 -7.18
C SER A 34 10.39 -21.42 -6.38
N VAL A 35 10.80 -20.34 -7.06
CA VAL A 35 11.26 -19.11 -6.41
C VAL A 35 10.28 -17.99 -6.71
N VAL A 36 9.66 -17.46 -5.66
CA VAL A 36 8.70 -16.36 -5.71
C VAL A 36 9.35 -15.12 -5.12
N TYR A 37 9.32 -14.03 -5.87
CA TYR A 37 9.90 -12.75 -5.49
C TYR A 37 8.85 -11.64 -5.51
N ALA A 38 9.03 -10.70 -4.58
CA ALA A 38 8.40 -9.39 -4.66
C ALA A 38 8.87 -8.62 -5.91
N GLY A 39 7.96 -7.93 -6.59
CA GLY A 39 8.24 -7.16 -7.80
C GLY A 39 8.87 -5.78 -7.57
N GLY A 40 8.95 -5.29 -6.33
CA GLY A 40 9.44 -3.97 -5.99
C GLY A 40 8.32 -2.96 -5.69
N ASN A 41 8.66 -1.88 -4.98
CA ASN A 41 7.73 -0.85 -4.52
C ASN A 41 8.07 0.55 -5.08
N ASP A 42 8.78 0.61 -6.22
CA ASP A 42 9.24 1.84 -6.87
C ASP A 42 8.36 2.24 -8.06
N GLY A 43 7.09 1.80 -8.08
CA GLY A 43 6.09 2.29 -9.03
C GLY A 43 5.80 3.80 -8.85
N PRO A 44 4.94 4.39 -9.70
CA PRO A 44 4.23 3.80 -10.83
C PRO A 44 4.98 3.95 -12.16
N ILE A 45 6.19 4.50 -12.15
CA ILE A 45 6.98 4.74 -13.37
C ILE A 45 7.32 3.39 -14.03
N ALA A 46 7.35 3.35 -15.37
CA ALA A 46 7.71 2.15 -16.13
C ALA A 46 9.15 1.68 -15.83
N GLN A 47 9.41 0.38 -16.03
CA GLN A 47 10.73 -0.26 -15.90
C GLN A 47 11.35 -0.19 -14.49
N THR A 48 10.51 -0.12 -13.46
CA THR A 48 10.92 -0.16 -12.04
C THR A 48 10.81 -1.54 -11.41
N VAL A 49 10.29 -2.53 -12.15
CA VAL A 49 10.16 -3.92 -11.68
C VAL A 49 11.52 -4.51 -11.33
N GLU A 50 11.62 -5.17 -10.20
CA GLU A 50 12.82 -5.89 -9.76
C GLU A 50 12.67 -7.40 -9.98
N ASN A 51 13.71 -8.18 -9.66
CA ASN A 51 13.67 -9.64 -9.71
C ASN A 51 13.18 -10.18 -11.07
N GLN A 52 13.77 -9.67 -12.14
CA GLN A 52 13.22 -9.75 -13.49
C GLN A 52 13.51 -11.08 -14.23
N SER A 53 14.23 -12.03 -13.64
CA SER A 53 14.68 -13.23 -14.36
C SER A 53 13.50 -14.11 -14.84
N PRO A 54 13.60 -14.72 -16.04
CA PRO A 54 12.47 -15.46 -16.63
C PRO A 54 12.02 -16.68 -15.84
N TRP A 55 12.95 -17.32 -15.13
CA TRP A 55 12.71 -18.52 -14.32
C TRP A 55 12.07 -18.22 -12.95
N LEU A 56 11.97 -16.94 -12.55
CA LEU A 56 11.35 -16.52 -11.30
C LEU A 56 9.86 -16.24 -11.48
N VAL A 57 9.10 -16.33 -10.39
CA VAL A 57 7.75 -15.76 -10.29
C VAL A 57 7.84 -14.40 -9.61
N THR A 58 7.59 -13.32 -10.34
CA THR A 58 7.67 -11.94 -9.85
C THR A 58 6.26 -11.40 -9.60
N VAL A 59 6.00 -10.95 -8.38
CA VAL A 59 4.65 -10.66 -7.89
C VAL A 59 4.43 -9.15 -7.70
N ALA A 60 3.38 -8.62 -8.33
CA ALA A 60 2.84 -7.28 -8.11
C ALA A 60 1.87 -7.23 -6.92
N ALA A 61 1.70 -6.05 -6.34
CA ALA A 61 0.79 -5.82 -5.22
C ALA A 61 -0.53 -5.22 -5.69
N THR A 62 -1.63 -5.71 -5.13
CA THR A 62 -2.98 -5.21 -5.37
C THR A 62 -3.72 -4.91 -4.07
N THR A 63 -4.70 -4.02 -4.16
CA THR A 63 -5.71 -3.80 -3.13
C THR A 63 -6.66 -4.99 -3.04
N ILE A 64 -7.32 -5.11 -1.89
CA ILE A 64 -8.41 -6.04 -1.64
C ILE A 64 -9.72 -5.26 -1.43
N ASP A 65 -10.84 -5.96 -1.41
CA ASP A 65 -12.18 -5.45 -1.17
C ASP A 65 -12.43 -5.00 0.28
N ARG A 66 -11.37 -4.69 1.04
CA ARG A 66 -11.42 -4.18 2.41
C ARG A 66 -10.80 -2.79 2.48
N SER A 67 -11.46 -1.87 3.17
CA SER A 67 -10.96 -0.52 3.43
C SER A 67 -11.27 -0.08 4.87
N PHE A 68 -10.55 0.95 5.32
CA PHE A 68 -10.71 1.57 6.64
C PHE A 68 -11.13 3.04 6.51
N PRO A 69 -12.32 3.34 5.96
CA PRO A 69 -12.72 4.70 5.67
C PRO A 69 -12.89 5.55 6.93
N VAL A 70 -12.44 6.80 6.82
CA VAL A 70 -12.77 7.91 7.71
C VAL A 70 -13.32 9.05 6.88
N VAL A 71 -14.33 9.74 7.42
CA VAL A 71 -15.00 10.84 6.72
C VAL A 71 -14.57 12.15 7.34
N ILE A 72 -13.86 12.97 6.58
CA ILE A 72 -13.57 14.36 6.91
C ILE A 72 -14.81 15.16 6.52
N THR A 73 -15.53 15.71 7.50
CA THR A 73 -16.66 16.61 7.26
C THR A 73 -16.23 18.05 7.50
N LEU A 74 -16.22 18.86 6.44
CA LEU A 74 -15.89 20.28 6.51
C LEU A 74 -17.08 21.09 7.05
N GLY A 75 -16.81 22.29 7.56
CA GLY A 75 -17.83 23.14 8.16
C GLY A 75 -18.92 23.62 7.17
N ASN A 76 -18.65 23.57 5.87
CA ASN A 76 -19.61 23.83 4.78
C ASN A 76 -20.52 22.61 4.46
N GLY A 77 -20.31 21.46 5.12
CA GLY A 77 -21.07 20.23 4.92
C GLY A 77 -20.49 19.27 3.88
N GLU A 78 -19.42 19.65 3.18
CA GLU A 78 -18.69 18.78 2.27
C GLU A 78 -18.08 17.59 3.02
N LYS A 79 -18.08 16.43 2.37
CA LYS A 79 -17.57 15.17 2.93
C LYS A 79 -16.49 14.61 1.99
N LEU A 80 -15.32 14.36 2.55
CA LEU A 80 -14.19 13.73 1.89
C LEU A 80 -13.93 12.39 2.57
N VAL A 81 -13.77 11.33 1.78
CA VAL A 81 -13.56 9.97 2.30
C VAL A 81 -12.08 9.63 2.12
N ALA A 82 -11.38 9.54 3.25
CA ALA A 82 -9.99 9.09 3.32
C ALA A 82 -9.93 7.72 4.00
N GLN A 83 -8.72 7.19 4.21
CA GLN A 83 -8.50 6.00 5.04
C GLN A 83 -7.60 6.39 6.21
N SER A 84 -7.83 5.82 7.41
CA SER A 84 -7.02 6.04 8.63
C SER A 84 -7.54 5.16 9.79
N PHE A 85 -6.75 5.04 10.86
CA PHE A 85 -7.15 4.48 12.16
C PHE A 85 -7.46 5.59 13.17
N VAL A 86 -8.67 6.13 13.11
CA VAL A 86 -9.22 7.11 14.03
C VAL A 86 -10.12 6.40 15.05
N LEU A 87 -9.58 6.19 16.25
CA LEU A 87 -10.30 5.53 17.35
C LEU A 87 -10.80 6.52 18.42
N LEU A 88 -10.37 7.78 18.34
CA LEU A 88 -10.64 8.80 19.35
C LEU A 88 -11.96 9.53 19.06
N GLU A 89 -12.94 9.39 19.97
CA GLU A 89 -14.26 10.03 19.82
C GLU A 89 -14.18 11.57 19.72
N THR A 90 -13.17 12.17 20.34
CA THR A 90 -12.92 13.61 20.28
C THR A 90 -12.69 14.12 18.86
N ALA A 91 -12.17 13.28 17.96
CA ALA A 91 -11.98 13.62 16.55
C ALA A 91 -13.31 13.86 15.81
N SER A 92 -14.42 13.30 16.31
CA SER A 92 -15.75 13.48 15.74
C SER A 92 -16.42 14.81 16.12
N GLN A 93 -15.76 15.63 16.93
CA GLN A 93 -16.17 17.01 17.23
C GLN A 93 -15.55 17.98 16.21
N PHE A 94 -16.27 19.06 15.92
CA PHE A 94 -15.71 20.11 15.06
C PHE A 94 -14.57 20.85 15.77
N SER A 95 -13.42 20.92 15.12
CA SER A 95 -12.27 21.71 15.54
C SER A 95 -11.85 22.66 14.42
N GLU A 96 -11.32 23.82 14.79
CA GLU A 96 -10.73 24.75 13.83
C GLU A 96 -9.58 24.10 13.09
N ILE A 97 -9.37 24.50 11.84
CA ILE A 97 -8.24 24.03 11.01
C ILE A 97 -7.12 25.08 11.06
N GLN A 98 -5.92 24.65 11.40
CA GLN A 98 -4.69 25.43 11.25
C GLN A 98 -3.96 24.94 10.00
N LYS A 99 -3.93 25.78 8.97
CA LYS A 99 -3.19 25.51 7.72
C LYS A 99 -1.69 25.77 7.91
N TYR A 100 -0.86 24.91 7.34
CA TYR A 100 0.58 25.05 7.14
C TYR A 100 0.88 24.82 5.65
N THR A 101 1.71 25.66 5.03
CA THR A 101 2.05 25.53 3.60
C THR A 101 3.48 25.08 3.38
N ASP A 102 3.68 24.11 2.49
CA ASP A 102 4.98 23.68 1.99
C ASP A 102 5.98 23.45 3.13
N GLU A 103 7.09 24.19 3.14
CA GLU A 103 8.14 24.11 4.16
C GLU A 103 7.65 24.45 5.57
N GLU A 104 6.51 25.14 5.75
CA GLU A 104 5.92 25.38 7.07
C GLU A 104 5.40 24.10 7.73
N CYS A 105 5.00 23.10 6.93
CA CYS A 105 4.60 21.80 7.45
C CYS A 105 5.85 20.98 7.81
N ASN A 106 6.50 21.35 8.91
CA ASN A 106 7.56 20.57 9.53
C ASN A 106 7.50 20.70 11.05
N ALA A 107 8.06 19.71 11.76
CA ALA A 107 7.99 19.61 13.22
C ALA A 107 8.50 20.87 13.97
N ASN A 108 9.49 21.58 13.44
CA ASN A 108 10.07 22.77 14.08
C ASN A 108 9.15 24.00 13.99
N ASN A 109 8.29 24.04 12.98
CA ASN A 109 7.36 25.16 12.74
C ASN A 109 5.99 24.94 13.43
N ILE A 110 5.75 23.76 14.01
CA ILE A 110 4.56 23.49 14.80
C ILE A 110 4.68 24.16 16.18
N MET A 111 3.95 25.26 16.36
CA MET A 111 3.94 26.06 17.59
C MET A 111 2.67 25.84 18.41
N ASN A 112 2.81 25.83 19.74
CA ASN A 112 1.68 25.68 20.68
C ASN A 112 0.63 26.79 20.48
N SER A 113 1.08 28.03 20.29
CA SER A 113 0.21 29.18 20.11
C SER A 113 -0.71 29.08 18.89
N THR A 114 -0.37 28.26 17.90
CA THR A 114 -1.14 28.11 16.66
C THR A 114 -2.00 26.84 16.65
N VAL A 115 -1.44 25.69 17.05
CA VAL A 115 -2.08 24.38 16.84
C VAL A 115 -2.93 23.88 18.01
N LYS A 116 -2.79 24.44 19.21
CA LYS A 116 -3.47 23.92 20.41
C LYS A 116 -5.00 23.90 20.24
N GLY A 117 -5.60 22.72 20.36
CA GLY A 117 -7.03 22.50 20.21
C GLY A 117 -7.54 22.49 18.76
N LYS A 118 -6.64 22.55 17.76
CA LYS A 118 -6.96 22.64 16.33
C LYS A 118 -6.50 21.39 15.56
N ILE A 119 -7.03 21.21 14.36
CA ILE A 119 -6.56 20.22 13.38
C ILE A 119 -5.43 20.88 12.59
N ALA A 120 -4.24 20.28 12.58
CA ALA A 120 -3.18 20.71 11.69
C ALA A 120 -3.47 20.18 10.28
N PHE A 121 -3.56 21.08 9.31
CA PHE A 121 -3.70 20.74 7.90
C PHE A 121 -2.46 21.20 7.15
N CYS A 122 -1.76 20.26 6.54
CA CYS A 122 -0.62 20.56 5.68
C CYS A 122 -1.08 20.63 4.24
N PHE A 123 -0.78 21.74 3.59
CA PHE A 123 -0.99 21.93 2.17
C PHE A 123 0.36 21.98 1.47
N MET A 124 0.53 21.17 0.43
CA MET A 124 1.73 21.14 -0.41
C MET A 124 1.31 21.57 -1.81
N GLY A 125 1.86 22.70 -2.29
CA GLY A 125 1.51 23.28 -3.58
C GLY A 125 1.99 22.47 -4.78
N GLU A 126 2.96 21.57 -4.57
CA GLU A 126 3.48 20.66 -5.58
C GLU A 126 3.39 19.20 -5.12
N MET A 127 3.19 18.28 -6.07
CA MET A 127 3.30 16.85 -5.80
C MET A 127 4.76 16.51 -5.50
N LEU A 128 5.03 16.16 -4.24
CA LEU A 128 6.35 15.73 -3.82
C LEU A 128 6.54 14.27 -4.19
N ASN A 129 7.70 13.93 -4.74
CA ASN A 129 8.07 12.53 -4.87
C ASN A 129 8.30 11.92 -3.47
N ASP A 130 8.30 10.60 -3.39
CA ASP A 130 8.42 9.85 -2.13
C ASP A 130 9.66 10.24 -1.29
N LYS A 131 10.74 10.70 -1.94
CA LYS A 131 11.99 11.13 -1.28
C LYS A 131 11.96 12.56 -0.73
N GLN A 132 10.95 13.34 -1.10
CA GLN A 132 10.79 14.73 -0.69
C GLN A 132 9.65 14.92 0.30
N GLN A 133 8.92 13.86 0.66
CA GLN A 133 7.81 13.97 1.61
C GLN A 133 8.29 14.44 2.98
N THR A 134 7.51 15.36 3.56
CA THR A 134 7.61 15.71 4.97
C THR A 134 7.48 14.45 5.83
N SER A 135 8.35 14.32 6.83
CA SER A 135 8.25 13.28 7.86
C SER A 135 6.94 13.43 8.63
N TYR A 136 5.89 12.74 8.17
CA TYR A 136 4.59 12.73 8.81
C TYR A 136 4.64 12.21 10.27
N PRO A 137 5.54 11.28 10.67
CA PRO A 137 5.71 10.93 12.09
C PRO A 137 6.19 12.11 12.94
N ASP A 138 7.18 12.86 12.47
CA ASP A 138 7.73 14.00 13.22
C ASP A 138 6.70 15.14 13.34
N VAL A 139 5.97 15.44 12.25
CA VAL A 139 4.91 16.45 12.28
C VAL A 139 3.79 16.04 13.22
N THR A 140 3.33 14.79 13.15
CA THR A 140 2.23 14.32 13.99
C THR A 140 2.62 14.31 15.47
N THR A 141 3.84 13.87 15.79
CA THR A 141 4.41 13.93 17.15
C THR A 141 4.48 15.37 17.66
N ALA A 142 4.94 16.31 16.82
CA ALA A 142 5.01 17.72 17.20
C ALA A 142 3.61 18.31 17.44
N VAL A 143 2.63 17.99 16.60
CA VAL A 143 1.24 18.47 16.76
C VAL A 143 0.64 17.95 18.06
N GLU A 144 0.83 16.66 18.37
CA GLU A 144 0.38 16.06 19.62
C GLU A 144 1.01 16.75 20.84
N ALA A 145 2.35 16.87 20.86
CA ALA A 145 3.09 17.48 21.95
C ALA A 145 2.71 18.96 22.20
N LYS A 146 2.14 19.63 21.19
CA LYS A 146 1.65 21.02 21.27
C LYS A 146 0.14 21.11 21.51
N GLY A 147 -0.54 19.98 21.72
CA GLY A 147 -1.96 19.89 22.06
C GLY A 147 -2.91 20.04 20.88
N GLY A 148 -2.45 19.73 19.66
CA GLY A 148 -3.32 19.60 18.49
C GLY A 148 -4.31 18.45 18.62
N ARG A 149 -5.29 18.41 17.70
CA ARG A 149 -6.41 17.46 17.75
C ARG A 149 -6.32 16.36 16.71
N ALA A 150 -5.65 16.61 15.59
CA ALA A 150 -5.47 15.71 14.45
C ALA A 150 -4.46 16.32 13.47
N VAL A 151 -3.92 15.49 12.59
CA VAL A 151 -3.15 15.92 11.42
C VAL A 151 -3.83 15.44 10.15
N ILE A 152 -3.99 16.33 9.18
CA ILE A 152 -4.42 16.02 7.81
C ILE A 152 -3.29 16.45 6.87
N LEU A 153 -2.76 15.52 6.07
CA LEU A 153 -1.57 15.76 5.26
C LEU A 153 -1.64 14.99 3.93
N PRO A 154 -1.34 15.59 2.77
CA PRO A 154 -1.30 14.87 1.51
C PRO A 154 -0.09 13.94 1.41
N LEU A 155 -0.31 12.68 1.03
CA LEU A 155 0.75 11.71 0.73
C LEU A 155 0.73 11.32 -0.75
N PHE A 156 1.89 10.92 -1.28
CA PHE A 156 2.01 10.45 -2.66
C PHE A 156 1.31 9.09 -2.88
N TYR A 157 1.27 8.24 -1.84
CA TYR A 157 0.52 7.00 -1.82
C TYR A 157 -0.40 6.98 -0.59
N THR A 158 -1.67 6.62 -0.79
CA THR A 158 -2.60 6.41 0.33
C THR A 158 -2.71 4.94 0.72
N GLU A 159 -2.18 4.04 -0.11
CA GLU A 159 -2.21 2.58 0.08
C GLU A 159 -1.16 2.08 1.08
N THR A 160 -0.16 2.90 1.40
CA THR A 160 0.87 2.62 2.41
C THR A 160 0.54 3.22 3.76
N ILE A 161 -0.64 3.82 3.94
CA ILE A 161 -1.02 4.41 5.22
C ILE A 161 -0.98 3.42 6.39
N LEU A 162 -1.42 2.18 6.17
CA LEU A 162 -1.46 1.16 7.23
C LEU A 162 -0.12 0.45 7.41
N GLN A 163 0.89 0.82 6.63
CA GLN A 163 2.28 0.43 6.85
C GLN A 163 2.81 1.38 7.92
N ASP A 164 2.36 1.17 9.16
CA ASP A 164 2.58 2.13 10.23
C ASP A 164 4.04 2.16 10.68
N ASP A 165 4.57 3.38 10.78
CA ASP A 165 5.67 3.70 11.69
C ASP A 165 5.15 3.52 13.13
N PRO A 166 5.83 2.77 14.01
CA PRO A 166 5.37 2.50 15.37
C PRO A 166 5.02 3.78 16.16
N ILE A 167 5.62 4.91 15.76
CA ILE A 167 5.40 6.21 16.37
C ILE A 167 3.93 6.64 16.19
N ILE A 168 3.35 6.53 15.00
CA ILE A 168 1.99 7.04 14.70
C ILE A 168 0.92 6.28 15.48
N THR A 169 1.10 4.97 15.64
CA THR A 169 0.15 4.09 16.33
C THR A 169 0.12 4.27 17.84
N ASP A 170 1.13 4.92 18.41
CA ASP A 170 1.22 5.24 19.84
C ASP A 170 0.71 6.65 20.20
N LEU A 171 0.37 7.48 19.22
CA LEU A 171 -0.11 8.85 19.45
C LEU A 171 -1.59 8.89 19.86
N ASP A 172 -1.91 9.82 20.75
CA ASP A 172 -3.26 10.16 21.22
C ASP A 172 -3.99 11.14 20.28
N ILE A 173 -3.51 11.33 19.05
CA ILE A 173 -4.19 12.09 18.00
C ILE A 173 -4.21 11.33 16.67
N PRO A 174 -5.27 11.45 15.87
CA PRO A 174 -5.32 10.81 14.56
C PRO A 174 -4.46 11.52 13.52
N PHE A 175 -3.81 10.72 12.67
CA PHE A 175 -3.22 11.13 11.41
C PHE A 175 -4.08 10.66 10.24
N VAL A 176 -4.52 11.57 9.37
CA VAL A 176 -5.37 11.27 8.22
C VAL A 176 -4.66 11.72 6.94
N PRO A 177 -3.99 10.82 6.21
CA PRO A 177 -3.44 11.17 4.93
C PRO A 177 -4.55 11.26 3.89
N ILE A 178 -4.32 12.12 2.92
CA ILE A 178 -5.23 12.38 1.82
C ILE A 178 -4.44 12.40 0.51
N ASP A 179 -5.15 12.39 -0.61
CA ASP A 179 -4.56 12.71 -1.91
C ASP A 179 -4.53 14.24 -2.14
N TYR A 180 -3.85 14.64 -3.19
CA TYR A 180 -3.68 16.05 -3.55
C TYR A 180 -5.00 16.71 -4.02
N GLU A 181 -5.96 15.94 -4.55
CA GLU A 181 -7.27 16.48 -4.92
C GLU A 181 -8.05 16.91 -3.67
N MET A 182 -8.12 16.03 -2.67
CA MET A 182 -8.70 16.33 -1.37
C MET A 182 -7.99 17.50 -0.70
N ALA A 183 -6.65 17.56 -0.77
CA ALA A 183 -5.88 18.67 -0.20
C ALA A 183 -6.26 20.00 -0.86
N GLN A 184 -6.37 20.05 -2.19
CA GLN A 184 -6.80 21.23 -2.91
C GLN A 184 -8.23 21.67 -2.52
N ARG A 185 -9.17 20.73 -2.39
CA ARG A 185 -10.55 21.03 -1.97
C ARG A 185 -10.61 21.60 -0.55
N ILE A 186 -9.83 21.04 0.38
CA ILE A 186 -9.71 21.58 1.74
C ILE A 186 -9.09 22.99 1.71
N ASP A 187 -8.09 23.20 0.85
CA ASP A 187 -7.44 24.50 0.71
C ASP A 187 -8.37 25.60 0.19
N GLU A 188 -9.16 25.26 -0.85
CA GLU A 188 -10.19 26.13 -1.39
C GLU A 188 -11.24 26.46 -0.33
N TYR A 189 -11.67 25.47 0.47
CA TYR A 189 -12.58 25.69 1.60
C TYR A 189 -12.02 26.65 2.66
N ILE A 190 -10.74 26.51 3.01
CA ILE A 190 -10.06 27.39 3.97
C ILE A 190 -9.96 28.81 3.42
N SER A 191 -9.53 28.96 2.16
CA SER A 191 -9.40 30.24 1.47
C SER A 191 -10.73 30.98 1.37
N ASN A 192 -11.81 30.26 1.07
CA ASN A 192 -13.17 30.81 1.08
C ASN A 192 -13.63 31.24 2.48
N GLY A 193 -13.17 30.58 3.53
CA GLY A 193 -13.44 30.98 4.92
C GLY A 193 -12.81 32.31 5.29
N ILE A 194 -11.55 32.50 4.89
CA ILE A 194 -10.85 33.77 5.09
C ILE A 194 -11.57 34.90 4.36
N ASN A 195 -11.94 34.69 3.08
CA ASN A 195 -12.66 35.69 2.28
C ASN A 195 -14.10 35.94 2.77
N GLY A 196 -14.77 34.90 3.26
CA GLY A 196 -16.15 34.91 3.75
C GLY A 196 -16.30 35.27 5.23
N ASN A 197 -15.20 35.58 5.92
CA ASN A 197 -15.15 35.94 7.34
C ASN A 197 -15.76 34.87 8.28
N TYR A 198 -15.44 33.59 8.04
CA TYR A 198 -15.75 32.49 8.95
C TYR A 198 -14.51 31.66 9.27
N ILE A 199 -14.52 31.01 10.43
CA ILE A 199 -13.41 30.17 10.87
C ILE A 199 -13.54 28.77 10.25
N PRO A 200 -12.59 28.31 9.41
CA PRO A 200 -12.61 26.97 8.84
C PRO A 200 -12.53 25.90 9.93
N ARG A 201 -13.41 24.90 9.85
CA ARG A 201 -13.49 23.82 10.83
C ARG A 201 -13.78 22.49 10.15
N ALA A 202 -13.31 21.40 10.74
CA ALA A 202 -13.62 20.04 10.30
C ALA A 202 -13.84 19.11 11.49
N LYS A 203 -14.46 17.98 11.22
CA LYS A 203 -14.50 16.81 12.11
C LYS A 203 -14.15 15.57 11.32
N ILE A 204 -13.61 14.57 12.00
CA ILE A 204 -13.18 13.31 11.40
C ILE A 204 -13.98 12.19 12.06
N SER A 205 -14.66 11.36 11.27
CA SER A 205 -15.38 10.22 11.83
C SER A 205 -14.44 9.17 12.39
N LEU A 206 -14.94 8.37 13.33
CA LEU A 206 -14.27 7.13 13.70
C LEU A 206 -14.09 6.20 12.49
N THR A 207 -13.04 5.39 12.52
CA THR A 207 -12.78 4.38 11.51
C THR A 207 -13.89 3.34 11.47
N GLN A 208 -14.30 2.98 10.27
CA GLN A 208 -15.15 1.82 10.02
C GLN A 208 -14.35 0.82 9.19
N THR A 209 -14.52 -0.47 9.45
CA THR A 209 -14.09 -1.49 8.50
C THR A 209 -15.21 -1.71 7.51
N ARG A 210 -14.92 -1.55 6.22
CA ARG A 210 -15.85 -1.90 5.14
C ARG A 210 -15.27 -3.01 4.30
N ILE A 211 -16.13 -3.95 3.90
CA ILE A 211 -15.80 -5.09 3.05
C ILE A 211 -16.88 -5.23 1.97
N GLY A 212 -16.49 -5.52 0.74
CA GLY A 212 -17.38 -5.90 -0.35
C GLY A 212 -17.34 -4.98 -1.56
N ASP A 213 -18.28 -5.20 -2.49
CA ASP A 213 -18.27 -4.70 -3.87
C ASP A 213 -18.30 -3.17 -4.02
N GLU A 214 -18.66 -2.43 -2.95
CA GLU A 214 -18.59 -0.96 -2.94
C GLU A 214 -17.13 -0.44 -2.99
N ILE A 215 -16.18 -1.29 -2.62
CA ILE A 215 -14.75 -0.98 -2.66
C ILE A 215 -14.23 -1.42 -4.02
N SER A 216 -13.75 -0.45 -4.78
CA SER A 216 -13.16 -0.69 -6.09
C SER A 216 -11.82 -1.40 -5.94
N ALA A 217 -11.88 -2.73 -5.94
CA ALA A 217 -10.78 -3.67 -5.80
C ALA A 217 -11.04 -4.90 -6.67
N PRO A 218 -9.98 -5.63 -7.09
CA PRO A 218 -8.58 -5.34 -6.87
C PRO A 218 -8.06 -4.27 -7.82
N LYS A 219 -7.27 -3.33 -7.29
CA LYS A 219 -6.51 -2.36 -8.07
C LYS A 219 -5.04 -2.61 -7.86
N VAL A 220 -4.24 -2.50 -8.90
CA VAL A 220 -2.79 -2.60 -8.74
C VAL A 220 -2.31 -1.37 -7.98
N ALA A 221 -1.63 -1.60 -6.86
CA ALA A 221 -1.18 -0.53 -5.98
C ALA A 221 -0.27 0.43 -6.74
N VAL A 222 -0.37 1.74 -6.48
CA VAL A 222 0.42 2.75 -7.21
C VAL A 222 1.93 2.51 -7.00
N PHE A 223 2.35 2.18 -5.78
CA PHE A 223 3.74 1.87 -5.47
C PHE A 223 4.25 0.58 -6.14
N SER A 224 3.37 -0.33 -6.58
CA SER A 224 3.83 -1.61 -7.14
C SER A 224 4.65 -1.36 -8.42
N SER A 225 5.91 -1.81 -8.43
CA SER A 225 6.81 -1.57 -9.54
C SER A 225 6.29 -2.10 -10.88
N ARG A 226 6.74 -1.48 -11.98
CA ARG A 226 6.19 -1.67 -13.33
C ARG A 226 7.20 -2.26 -14.30
N GLY A 227 6.70 -3.10 -15.20
CA GLY A 227 7.43 -3.50 -16.40
C GLY A 227 7.53 -2.36 -17.44
N PRO A 228 8.08 -2.66 -18.63
CA PRO A 228 8.71 -3.94 -19.00
C PRO A 228 10.02 -4.18 -18.23
N SER A 229 10.52 -5.41 -18.25
CA SER A 229 11.85 -5.72 -17.71
C SER A 229 12.92 -4.94 -18.48
N SER A 230 13.79 -4.24 -17.75
CA SER A 230 14.94 -3.52 -18.33
C SER A 230 16.10 -4.46 -18.67
N ILE A 231 16.19 -5.62 -18.02
CA ILE A 231 17.26 -6.61 -18.21
C ILE A 231 16.87 -7.67 -19.26
N TYR A 232 15.60 -8.10 -19.27
CA TYR A 232 15.03 -9.05 -20.24
C TYR A 232 13.81 -8.46 -20.96
N PRO A 233 13.99 -7.50 -21.89
CA PRO A 233 12.87 -6.84 -22.56
C PRO A 233 11.92 -7.77 -23.31
N GLY A 234 12.39 -8.97 -23.70
CA GLY A 234 11.57 -9.99 -24.37
C GLY A 234 10.68 -10.83 -23.43
N VAL A 235 10.80 -10.67 -22.11
CA VAL A 235 10.00 -11.38 -21.12
C VAL A 235 9.20 -10.37 -20.31
N LEU A 236 7.87 -10.51 -20.38
CA LEU A 236 6.95 -9.64 -19.67
C LEU A 236 7.09 -9.83 -18.16
N LYS A 237 7.06 -8.70 -17.43
CA LYS A 237 7.09 -8.63 -15.97
C LYS A 237 6.20 -7.49 -15.48
N PRO A 238 5.66 -7.57 -14.25
CA PRO A 238 5.65 -8.72 -13.34
C PRO A 238 4.83 -9.90 -13.91
N ASP A 239 4.96 -11.11 -13.36
CA ASP A 239 4.28 -12.29 -13.90
C ASP A 239 2.82 -12.42 -13.42
N ILE A 240 2.54 -11.91 -12.21
CA ILE A 240 1.24 -12.07 -11.55
C ILE A 240 1.05 -11.01 -10.48
N ALA A 241 -0.20 -10.74 -10.11
CA ALA A 241 -0.56 -9.83 -9.03
C ALA A 241 -1.32 -10.56 -7.92
N ALA A 242 -1.09 -10.16 -6.67
CA ALA A 242 -1.76 -10.72 -5.50
C ALA A 242 -2.02 -9.64 -4.43
N PRO A 243 -2.88 -9.93 -3.43
CA PRO A 243 -3.12 -9.04 -2.30
C PRO A 243 -1.83 -8.58 -1.62
N GLY A 244 -1.56 -7.28 -1.66
CA GLY A 244 -0.34 -6.70 -1.11
C GLY A 244 -0.52 -5.35 -0.45
N VAL A 245 -1.75 -4.86 -0.32
CA VAL A 245 -2.06 -3.59 0.35
C VAL A 245 -2.84 -3.87 1.62
N SER A 246 -2.40 -3.29 2.73
CA SER A 246 -3.10 -3.35 4.02
C SER A 246 -3.38 -4.79 4.45
N ILE A 247 -2.35 -5.64 4.38
CA ILE A 247 -2.43 -7.06 4.76
C ILE A 247 -2.12 -7.22 6.24
N LEU A 248 -3.00 -7.89 6.97
CA LEU A 248 -2.82 -8.18 8.39
C LEU A 248 -2.00 -9.47 8.54
N ALA A 249 -0.84 -9.40 9.20
CA ALA A 249 0.02 -10.55 9.45
C ALA A 249 0.65 -10.49 10.84
N ALA A 250 1.19 -11.61 11.32
CA ALA A 250 1.86 -11.69 12.61
C ALA A 250 3.14 -10.84 12.64
N ALA A 251 3.39 -10.15 13.76
CA ALA A 251 4.56 -9.30 13.98
C ALA A 251 5.15 -9.54 15.39
N GLN A 252 6.48 -9.61 15.47
CA GLN A 252 7.19 -9.83 16.73
C GLN A 252 7.19 -8.59 17.63
N ILE A 253 7.26 -7.40 17.03
CA ILE A 253 7.13 -6.13 17.73
C ILE A 253 5.66 -5.70 17.57
N PRO A 254 4.88 -5.63 18.65
CA PRO A 254 3.49 -5.17 18.58
C PRO A 254 3.48 -3.68 18.24
N TYR A 255 3.06 -3.34 17.01
CA TYR A 255 2.83 -1.95 16.59
C TYR A 255 1.59 -1.36 17.29
N TYR A 256 0.61 -2.22 17.61
CA TYR A 256 -0.55 -1.87 18.42
C TYR A 256 -0.40 -2.51 19.81
N LYS A 257 -0.50 -1.71 20.88
CA LYS A 257 -0.34 -2.17 22.27
C LYS A 257 -1.10 -3.47 22.53
N GLY A 258 -0.37 -4.55 22.77
CA GLY A 258 -0.93 -5.86 23.13
C GLY A 258 -1.38 -6.76 21.97
N VAL A 259 -1.04 -6.43 20.71
CA VAL A 259 -1.44 -7.22 19.54
C VAL A 259 -0.21 -7.71 18.77
N SER A 260 -0.05 -9.04 18.61
CA SER A 260 1.04 -9.66 17.84
C SER A 260 0.78 -9.68 16.33
N TYR A 261 0.04 -8.69 15.82
CA TYR A 261 -0.32 -8.55 14.41
C TYR A 261 -0.18 -7.09 14.00
N HIS A 262 0.18 -6.87 12.73
CA HIS A 262 0.26 -5.54 12.12
C HIS A 262 -0.31 -5.57 10.71
N PHE A 263 -0.77 -4.42 10.24
CA PHE A 263 -1.02 -4.20 8.83
C PHE A 263 0.29 -3.78 8.15
N ASP A 264 0.47 -4.23 6.92
CA ASP A 264 1.60 -3.81 6.09
C ASP A 264 1.21 -3.81 4.61
N SER A 265 1.94 -3.04 3.80
CA SER A 265 1.72 -2.86 2.38
C SER A 265 3.02 -3.04 1.60
N GLY A 266 2.97 -3.79 0.52
CA GLY A 266 4.12 -4.02 -0.34
C GLY A 266 3.93 -5.21 -1.26
N THR A 267 4.74 -5.25 -2.32
CA THR A 267 4.97 -6.51 -3.05
C THR A 267 5.55 -7.60 -2.16
N SER A 268 6.20 -7.21 -1.05
CA SER A 268 6.61 -8.08 0.06
C SER A 268 5.46 -8.85 0.71
N MET A 269 4.25 -8.29 0.76
CA MET A 269 3.05 -8.93 1.31
C MET A 269 2.34 -9.76 0.22
N ALA A 270 2.43 -9.35 -1.04
CA ALA A 270 1.88 -10.11 -2.16
C ALA A 270 2.68 -11.40 -2.45
N CYS A 271 4.00 -11.36 -2.37
CA CYS A 271 4.91 -12.49 -2.58
C CYS A 271 4.51 -13.77 -1.81
N PRO A 272 4.33 -13.75 -0.47
CA PRO A 272 3.99 -14.95 0.29
C PRO A 272 2.60 -15.51 -0.04
N HIS A 273 1.64 -14.70 -0.51
CA HIS A 273 0.35 -15.22 -0.99
C HIS A 273 0.54 -16.16 -2.18
N VAL A 274 1.31 -15.73 -3.18
CA VAL A 274 1.61 -16.54 -4.37
C VAL A 274 2.47 -17.75 -4.02
N ALA A 275 3.45 -17.59 -3.12
CA ALA A 275 4.24 -18.71 -2.64
C ALA A 275 3.39 -19.79 -1.95
N GLY A 276 2.42 -19.38 -1.12
CA GLY A 276 1.46 -20.29 -0.51
C GLY A 276 0.61 -21.04 -1.53
N ILE A 277 0.10 -20.35 -2.56
CA ILE A 277 -0.64 -20.96 -3.67
C ILE A 277 0.21 -22.00 -4.41
N ILE A 278 1.46 -21.66 -4.75
CA ILE A 278 2.39 -22.59 -5.41
C ILE A 278 2.68 -23.79 -4.52
N ALA A 279 2.86 -23.61 -3.22
CA ALA A 279 3.10 -24.70 -2.28
C ALA A 279 1.92 -25.69 -2.25
N VAL A 280 0.67 -25.18 -2.22
CA VAL A 280 -0.52 -26.04 -2.29
C VAL A 280 -0.59 -26.75 -3.65
N LEU A 281 -0.37 -26.06 -4.77
CA LEU A 281 -0.33 -26.72 -6.08
C LEU A 281 0.75 -27.80 -6.16
N LYS A 282 1.93 -27.56 -5.59
CA LYS A 282 3.02 -28.55 -5.53
C LYS A 282 2.62 -29.77 -4.71
N SER A 283 1.89 -29.59 -3.62
CA SER A 283 1.37 -30.70 -2.80
C SER A 283 0.37 -31.59 -3.55
N ILE A 284 -0.47 -30.98 -4.40
CA ILE A 284 -1.49 -31.69 -5.21
C ILE A 284 -0.84 -32.32 -6.45
N HIS A 285 0.14 -31.62 -7.05
CA HIS A 285 0.88 -32.07 -8.22
C HIS A 285 2.40 -32.15 -7.95
N PRO A 286 2.88 -33.15 -7.17
CA PRO A 286 4.29 -33.22 -6.73
C PRO A 286 5.31 -33.27 -7.87
N LYS A 287 4.90 -33.77 -9.05
CA LYS A 287 5.77 -33.92 -10.23
C LYS A 287 5.84 -32.66 -11.10
N TRP A 288 5.04 -31.63 -10.84
CA TRP A 288 5.09 -30.42 -11.63
C TRP A 288 6.42 -29.68 -11.40
N SER A 289 6.98 -29.18 -12.51
CA SER A 289 8.16 -28.33 -12.48
C SER A 289 7.79 -26.91 -12.03
N PRO A 290 8.76 -26.10 -11.57
CA PRO A 290 8.54 -24.68 -11.29
C PRO A 290 7.90 -23.93 -12.46
N ALA A 291 8.31 -24.24 -13.70
CA ALA A 291 7.73 -23.64 -14.89
C ALA A 291 6.27 -24.04 -15.11
N ALA A 292 5.89 -25.30 -14.84
CA ALA A 292 4.51 -25.76 -14.93
C ALA A 292 3.63 -25.08 -13.87
N LEU A 293 4.13 -24.95 -12.63
CA LEU A 293 3.45 -24.24 -11.55
C LEU A 293 3.25 -22.76 -11.88
N LYS A 294 4.30 -22.09 -12.37
CA LYS A 294 4.24 -20.71 -12.87
C LYS A 294 3.21 -20.57 -14.00
N SER A 295 3.25 -21.47 -14.98
CA SER A 295 2.31 -21.46 -16.10
C SER A 295 0.87 -21.63 -15.63
N ALA A 296 0.61 -22.56 -14.71
CA ALA A 296 -0.71 -22.80 -14.17
C ALA A 296 -1.27 -21.50 -13.57
N ILE A 297 -0.55 -20.91 -12.60
CA ILE A 297 -1.03 -19.71 -11.91
C ILE A 297 -1.21 -18.50 -12.84
N MET A 298 -0.33 -18.32 -13.85
CA MET A 298 -0.44 -17.22 -14.80
C MET A 298 -1.64 -17.41 -15.73
N THR A 299 -1.80 -18.59 -16.33
CA THR A 299 -2.84 -18.84 -17.33
C THR A 299 -4.25 -18.92 -16.75
N THR A 300 -4.38 -19.15 -15.44
CA THR A 300 -5.67 -19.22 -14.73
C THR A 300 -5.99 -17.98 -13.91
N GLY A 301 -5.07 -17.01 -13.80
CA GLY A 301 -5.36 -15.79 -13.08
C GLY A 301 -6.35 -14.91 -13.85
N PHE A 302 -7.22 -14.23 -13.12
CA PHE A 302 -8.25 -13.36 -13.69
C PHE A 302 -7.64 -12.11 -14.30
N VAL A 303 -8.13 -11.74 -15.48
CA VAL A 303 -7.85 -10.44 -16.09
C VAL A 303 -8.93 -9.48 -15.60
N TRP A 304 -8.57 -8.53 -14.75
CA TRP A 304 -9.48 -7.48 -14.32
C TRP A 304 -9.47 -6.33 -15.35
N ASN A 305 -10.66 -5.96 -15.83
CA ASN A 305 -10.84 -4.76 -16.64
C ASN A 305 -10.82 -3.54 -15.72
N VAL A 306 -9.72 -2.79 -15.76
CA VAL A 306 -9.70 -1.43 -15.19
C VAL A 306 -10.16 -0.49 -16.30
N GLU A 307 -11.33 0.11 -16.15
CA GLU A 307 -11.70 1.27 -16.97
C GLU A 307 -10.73 2.42 -16.64
N ILE A 308 -9.97 2.84 -17.67
CA ILE A 308 -9.26 4.14 -17.86
C ILE A 308 -7.83 4.26 -17.28
N CYS A 309 -6.82 4.10 -18.15
CA CYS A 309 -5.95 5.16 -18.70
C CYS A 309 -4.81 4.54 -19.56
N ASP A 310 -4.59 5.03 -20.78
CA ASP A 310 -3.69 4.48 -21.82
C ASP A 310 -2.19 4.34 -21.45
N TYR A 311 -1.79 4.72 -20.24
CA TYR A 311 -0.43 4.51 -19.69
C TYR A 311 -0.27 3.18 -18.93
N ILE A 312 -1.34 2.41 -18.73
CA ILE A 312 -1.39 1.18 -17.90
C ILE A 312 -1.14 -0.11 -18.72
N TYR A 313 -0.80 -0.01 -20.01
CA TYR A 313 -0.62 -1.19 -20.88
C TYR A 313 0.40 -2.23 -20.37
N PHE A 314 1.44 -1.81 -19.64
CA PHE A 314 2.51 -2.73 -19.19
C PHE A 314 2.24 -3.47 -17.89
N VAL A 315 1.27 -3.03 -17.09
CA VAL A 315 0.78 -3.78 -15.91
C VAL A 315 -0.18 -4.87 -16.35
N GLN A 316 -1.02 -4.53 -17.32
CA GLN A 316 -2.20 -5.32 -17.68
C GLN A 316 -1.87 -6.47 -18.64
N GLN A 317 -0.81 -6.36 -19.45
CA GLN A 317 -0.40 -7.44 -20.37
C GLN A 317 0.39 -8.56 -19.69
N SER A 318 0.89 -8.37 -18.47
CA SER A 318 1.88 -9.26 -17.85
C SER A 318 1.42 -9.91 -16.54
N ALA A 319 0.53 -9.26 -15.78
CA ALA A 319 0.10 -9.76 -14.47
C ALA A 319 -1.38 -10.15 -14.45
N HIS A 320 -1.63 -11.45 -14.30
CA HIS A 320 -2.95 -11.98 -13.98
C HIS A 320 -3.21 -11.89 -12.46
N LEU A 321 -4.47 -11.85 -12.03
CA LEU A 321 -4.83 -11.75 -10.61
C LEU A 321 -5.30 -13.09 -10.05
N ILE A 322 -4.82 -13.51 -8.88
CA ILE A 322 -5.37 -14.71 -8.22
C ILE A 322 -6.30 -14.31 -7.08
N ASP A 323 -7.54 -14.79 -7.15
CA ASP A 323 -8.45 -14.92 -6.01
C ASP A 323 -8.49 -16.39 -5.53
N LEU A 324 -8.57 -16.61 -4.22
CA LEU A 324 -8.76 -17.91 -3.57
C LEU A 324 -10.02 -18.63 -4.07
N ILE A 325 -11.01 -17.89 -4.58
CA ILE A 325 -12.21 -18.47 -5.21
C ILE A 325 -11.85 -19.17 -6.53
N GLY A 326 -11.02 -18.54 -7.38
CA GLY A 326 -10.49 -19.18 -8.59
C GLY A 326 -9.59 -20.38 -8.28
N PHE A 327 -8.87 -20.35 -7.16
CA PHE A 327 -8.07 -21.49 -6.69
C PHE A 327 -8.89 -22.77 -6.46
N LYS A 328 -10.12 -22.64 -5.96
CA LYS A 328 -11.02 -23.78 -5.76
C LYS A 328 -11.48 -24.40 -7.09
N GLU A 329 -11.61 -23.61 -8.14
CA GLU A 329 -11.88 -24.12 -9.49
C GLU A 329 -10.62 -24.73 -10.14
N LEU A 330 -9.41 -24.19 -9.89
CA LEU A 330 -8.15 -24.84 -10.29
C LEU A 330 -8.02 -26.24 -9.73
N ALA A 331 -8.20 -26.40 -8.41
CA ALA A 331 -7.98 -27.67 -7.73
C ALA A 331 -8.97 -28.78 -8.17
N ASN A 332 -10.10 -28.39 -8.78
CA ASN A 332 -11.09 -29.34 -9.28
C ASN A 332 -10.95 -29.65 -10.78
N ASN A 333 -10.22 -28.83 -11.54
CA ASN A 333 -10.08 -28.94 -13.00
C ASN A 333 -8.69 -29.38 -13.47
N LEU A 334 -7.73 -29.54 -12.56
CA LEU A 334 -6.36 -30.05 -12.80
C LEU A 334 -6.13 -31.37 -12.06
#